data_AF-A0A0V8DLD6-F1
#
_entry.id   AF-A0A0V8DLD6-F1
#
_cell.length_a   1.000
_cell.length_b   1.000
_cell.length_c   1.000
_cell.angle_alpha   90.00
_cell.angle_beta   90.00
_cell.angle_gamma   90.00
#
_symmetry.space_group_name_H-M   'P 1'
#
loop_
_entity.id
_entity.type
_entity.pdbx_description
1 polymer ?
#
loop_
_entity_poly.entity_id
_entity_poly.type
_entity_poly.pdbx_seq_one_letter_code
_entity_poly.pdbx_strand_id
1 'polypeptide(L)'
;MTLNIENGISALKQQIGRATYSMYGSRNFSDGTCDCSGAVYYGLTNGGVKPLGYIPSTETMHQWLLDNNYKLIAENSEWKMQDQDVIIWGRKGESAGAGGHTGIAVDGQNWIECTAWSGGGNGAEGGVIISNHDSRWAMNGCPYFYVYRSQQNSSTSDQTQTNSNNKESEEEEIMFFVETVEGKVYQIINGMYSYIPTPALYKNLKATFPNAKAIKMYEEEMTTMYRKNV
;
A
#
# COMPACT_ATOMS: atom_id res chain seq x y z
N MET A 1 13.43 21.09 -5.85
CA MET A 1 12.02 20.65 -5.82
C MET A 1 11.92 19.65 -4.69
N THR A 2 11.05 19.88 -3.71
CA THR A 2 10.92 18.98 -2.54
C THR A 2 10.13 17.75 -2.97
N LEU A 3 10.63 16.55 -2.64
CA LEU A 3 9.90 15.31 -2.88
C LEU A 3 8.70 15.22 -1.92
N ASN A 4 7.55 14.79 -2.45
CA ASN A 4 6.37 14.48 -1.67
C ASN A 4 5.79 13.15 -2.19
N ILE A 5 6.37 12.04 -1.75
CA ILE A 5 5.99 10.71 -2.23
C ILE A 5 4.56 10.35 -1.82
N GLU A 6 4.03 10.95 -0.75
CA GLU A 6 2.63 10.82 -0.34
C GLU A 6 1.64 11.29 -1.42
N ASN A 7 1.96 12.37 -2.14
CA ASN A 7 1.17 12.77 -3.31
C ASN A 7 1.18 11.68 -4.40
N GLY A 8 2.33 11.02 -4.58
CA GLY A 8 2.50 9.90 -5.48
C GLY A 8 1.67 8.67 -5.10
N ILE A 9 1.75 8.27 -3.83
CA ILE A 9 0.96 7.17 -3.26
C ILE A 9 -0.53 7.51 -3.34
N SER A 10 -0.92 8.76 -3.08
CA SER A 10 -2.30 9.23 -3.22
C SER A 10 -2.80 9.18 -4.66
N ALA A 11 -1.94 9.48 -5.64
CA ALA A 11 -2.27 9.34 -7.05
C ALA A 11 -2.45 7.87 -7.44
N LEU A 12 -1.66 6.95 -6.88
CA LEU A 12 -1.83 5.50 -7.07
C LEU A 12 -3.11 4.97 -6.44
N LYS A 13 -3.42 5.40 -5.20
CA LYS A 13 -4.67 5.03 -4.50
C LYS A 13 -5.91 5.40 -5.32
N GLN A 14 -5.87 6.50 -6.07
CA GLN A 14 -6.96 6.88 -6.97
C GLN A 14 -7.19 5.92 -8.12
N GLN A 15 -6.20 5.10 -8.51
CA GLN A 15 -6.30 4.15 -9.62
C GLN A 15 -6.89 2.80 -9.22
N ILE A 16 -7.09 2.55 -7.92
CA ILE A 16 -7.73 1.34 -7.41
C ILE A 16 -9.15 1.24 -8.01
N GLY A 17 -9.46 0.12 -8.66
CA GLY A 17 -10.73 -0.09 -9.35
C GLY A 17 -10.95 0.75 -10.62
N ARG A 18 -9.95 1.51 -11.08
CA ARG A 18 -10.04 2.34 -12.31
C ARG A 18 -9.09 1.90 -13.42
N ALA A 19 -8.03 1.18 -13.07
CA ALA A 19 -7.03 0.71 -14.01
C ALA A 19 -6.78 -0.78 -13.85
N THR A 20 -6.52 -1.44 -14.98
CA THR A 20 -6.25 -2.88 -15.02
C THR A 20 -4.80 -3.18 -15.34
N TYR A 21 -4.34 -4.38 -15.02
CA TYR A 21 -2.95 -4.76 -15.24
C TYR A 21 -2.70 -5.06 -16.72
N SER A 22 -1.69 -4.43 -17.32
CA SER A 22 -1.16 -4.76 -18.65
C SER A 22 0.30 -4.33 -18.79
N MET A 23 1.14 -5.24 -19.24
CA MET A 23 2.54 -4.96 -19.61
C MET A 23 2.67 -4.37 -21.02
N TYR A 24 1.61 -4.43 -21.83
CA TYR A 24 1.61 -4.04 -23.24
C TYR A 24 0.86 -2.73 -23.51
N GLY A 25 0.10 -2.23 -22.54
CA GLY A 25 -0.59 -0.94 -22.64
C GLY A 25 0.32 0.23 -22.31
N SER A 26 -0.27 1.34 -21.84
CA SER A 26 0.48 2.56 -21.52
C SER A 26 1.43 2.43 -20.34
N ARG A 27 1.17 1.46 -19.44
CA ARG A 27 1.91 1.22 -18.18
C ARG A 27 1.87 2.38 -17.18
N ASN A 28 1.22 3.51 -17.50
CA ASN A 28 1.21 4.75 -16.71
C ASN A 28 -0.21 5.32 -16.52
N PHE A 29 -1.24 4.48 -16.66
CA PHE A 29 -2.65 4.82 -16.49
C PHE A 29 -3.26 5.70 -17.61
N SER A 30 -2.50 6.13 -18.63
CA SER A 30 -3.03 7.03 -19.66
C SER A 30 -4.05 6.38 -20.61
N ASP A 31 -4.01 5.06 -20.76
CA ASP A 31 -5.02 4.26 -21.47
C ASP A 31 -5.88 3.40 -20.52
N GLY A 32 -5.82 3.67 -19.21
CA GLY A 32 -6.48 2.85 -18.19
C GLY A 32 -5.71 1.59 -17.79
N THR A 33 -4.46 1.41 -18.24
CA THR A 33 -3.64 0.24 -17.85
C THR A 33 -2.33 0.60 -17.15
N CYS A 34 -1.85 -0.30 -16.29
CA CYS A 34 -0.55 -0.22 -15.62
C CYS A 34 0.16 -1.57 -15.57
N ASP A 35 1.48 -1.57 -15.35
CA ASP A 35 2.17 -2.73 -14.78
C ASP A 35 2.84 -2.34 -13.46
N CYS A 36 3.47 -3.30 -12.78
CA CYS A 36 4.06 -3.07 -11.46
C CYS A 36 5.10 -1.93 -11.49
N SER A 37 6.04 -2.00 -12.43
CA SER A 37 7.11 -1.00 -12.57
C SER A 37 6.60 0.37 -13.04
N GLY A 38 5.59 0.40 -13.89
CA GLY A 38 4.95 1.61 -14.39
C GLY A 38 4.10 2.29 -13.32
N ALA A 39 3.44 1.53 -12.44
CA ALA A 39 2.77 2.07 -11.26
C ALA A 39 3.76 2.74 -10.29
N VAL A 40 4.87 2.06 -9.95
CA VAL A 40 5.90 2.68 -9.09
C VAL A 40 6.49 3.92 -9.76
N TYR A 41 6.80 3.87 -11.05
CA TYR A 41 7.29 5.02 -11.80
C TYR A 41 6.30 6.20 -11.77
N TYR A 42 5.02 5.94 -12.02
CA TYR A 42 3.96 6.94 -11.94
C TYR A 42 3.84 7.55 -10.55
N GLY A 43 3.82 6.73 -9.49
CA GLY A 43 3.74 7.22 -8.12
C GLY A 43 4.92 8.11 -7.77
N LEU A 44 6.14 7.64 -7.97
CA LEU A 44 7.34 8.39 -7.64
C LEU A 44 7.48 9.69 -8.44
N THR A 45 7.13 9.70 -9.73
CA THR A 45 7.18 10.93 -10.56
C THR A 45 6.10 11.94 -10.17
N ASN A 46 4.88 11.49 -9.81
CA ASN A 46 3.87 12.37 -9.19
C ASN A 46 4.30 12.87 -7.81
N GLY A 47 5.19 12.14 -7.13
CA GLY A 47 5.85 12.57 -5.90
C GLY A 47 7.07 13.46 -6.11
N GLY A 48 7.38 13.85 -7.35
CA GLY A 48 8.48 14.77 -7.68
C GLY A 48 9.84 14.12 -7.95
N VAL A 49 9.93 12.78 -7.98
CA VAL A 49 11.14 12.07 -8.41
C VAL A 49 11.40 12.38 -9.88
N LYS A 50 12.67 12.59 -10.25
CA LYS A 50 13.01 13.01 -11.62
C LYS A 50 12.63 11.92 -12.62
N PRO A 51 11.79 12.23 -13.62
CA PRO A 51 11.38 11.26 -14.61
C PRO A 51 12.54 10.87 -15.55
N LEU A 52 12.40 9.70 -16.16
CA LEU A 52 13.19 9.26 -17.31
C LEU A 52 12.44 9.59 -18.61
N GLY A 53 13.14 9.52 -19.74
CA GLY A 53 12.49 9.60 -21.06
C GLY A 53 11.65 8.38 -21.43
N TYR A 54 11.64 7.34 -20.58
CA TYR A 54 10.90 6.10 -20.75
C TYR A 54 10.47 5.55 -19.38
N ILE A 55 9.49 4.63 -19.36
CA ILE A 55 9.06 3.96 -18.12
C ILE A 55 10.03 2.80 -17.83
N PRO A 56 10.76 2.81 -16.70
CA PRO A 56 11.70 1.75 -16.38
C PRO A 56 10.98 0.41 -16.25
N SER A 57 11.67 -0.67 -16.59
CA SER A 57 11.29 -2.02 -16.14
C SER A 57 11.74 -2.22 -14.69
N THR A 58 11.27 -3.30 -14.06
CA THR A 58 11.75 -3.76 -12.75
C THR A 58 13.28 -3.85 -12.71
N GLU A 59 13.91 -4.35 -13.78
CA GLU A 59 15.36 -4.47 -13.91
C GLU A 59 16.07 -3.10 -13.92
N THR A 60 15.59 -2.14 -14.72
CA THR A 60 16.22 -0.82 -14.81
C THR A 60 15.87 0.10 -13.63
N MET A 61 14.83 -0.22 -12.87
CA MET A 61 14.35 0.59 -11.75
C MET A 61 15.40 0.72 -10.64
N HIS A 62 16.20 -0.33 -10.42
CA HIS A 62 17.28 -0.32 -9.45
C HIS A 62 18.23 0.87 -9.65
N GLN A 63 18.70 1.08 -10.88
CA GLN A 63 19.63 2.16 -11.19
C GLN A 63 18.93 3.52 -11.11
N TRP A 64 17.69 3.61 -11.63
CA TRP A 64 16.93 4.86 -11.59
C TRP A 64 16.67 5.36 -10.16
N LEU A 65 16.39 4.47 -9.22
CA LEU A 65 16.23 4.81 -7.80
C LEU A 65 17.55 5.36 -7.22
N LEU A 66 18.68 4.71 -7.48
CA LEU A 66 20.00 5.18 -7.03
C LEU A 66 20.35 6.55 -7.61
N ASP A 67 20.09 6.77 -8.90
CA ASP A 67 20.29 8.05 -9.59
C ASP A 67 19.40 9.17 -9.02
N ASN A 68 18.30 8.80 -8.35
CA ASN A 68 17.36 9.71 -7.68
C ASN A 68 17.55 9.75 -6.16
N ASN A 69 18.75 9.46 -5.68
CA ASN A 69 19.11 9.60 -4.26
C ASN A 69 18.33 8.66 -3.32
N TYR A 70 17.89 7.50 -3.81
CA TYR A 70 17.50 6.39 -2.97
C TYR A 70 18.73 5.57 -2.59
N LYS A 71 18.69 4.96 -1.41
CA LYS A 71 19.71 4.04 -0.92
C LYS A 71 19.12 2.64 -0.79
N LEU A 72 19.93 1.64 -1.13
CA LEU A 72 19.63 0.24 -0.83
C LEU A 72 19.70 0.03 0.69
N ILE A 73 18.56 -0.32 1.29
CA ILE A 73 18.42 -0.56 2.74
C ILE A 73 18.55 -2.04 3.07
N ALA A 74 18.03 -2.92 2.21
CA ALA A 74 18.09 -4.35 2.38
C ALA A 74 18.21 -5.06 1.02
N GLU A 75 18.93 -6.17 1.03
CA GLU A 75 19.05 -7.11 -0.08
C GLU A 75 18.87 -8.51 0.47
N ASN A 76 17.73 -9.12 0.16
CA ASN A 76 17.32 -10.45 0.61
C ASN A 76 17.60 -10.72 2.10
N SER A 77 17.34 -9.72 2.93
CA SER A 77 17.56 -9.72 4.37
C SER A 77 16.39 -9.01 5.05
N GLU A 78 16.08 -9.39 6.29
CA GLU A 78 15.06 -8.69 7.07
C GLU A 78 15.33 -7.19 7.15
N TRP A 79 14.25 -6.40 7.14
CA TRP A 79 14.31 -4.96 7.34
C TRP A 79 13.05 -4.50 8.06
N LYS A 80 13.16 -3.35 8.75
CA LYS A 80 12.00 -2.65 9.24
C LYS A 80 11.40 -1.83 8.10
N MET A 81 10.31 -2.31 7.54
CA MET A 81 9.54 -1.60 6.52
C MET A 81 9.10 -0.23 7.06
N GLN A 82 9.29 0.78 6.22
CA GLN A 82 8.83 2.13 6.46
C GLN A 82 7.98 2.56 5.26
N ASP A 83 7.05 3.46 5.53
CA ASP A 83 6.33 4.16 4.49
C ASP A 83 7.30 4.72 3.43
N GLN A 84 6.88 4.66 2.17
CA GLN A 84 7.64 5.09 0.98
C GLN A 84 8.87 4.23 0.63
N ASP A 85 9.12 3.12 1.32
CA ASP A 85 10.07 2.12 0.83
C ASP A 85 9.64 1.61 -0.55
N VAL A 86 10.57 1.56 -1.50
CA VAL A 86 10.34 0.92 -2.80
C VAL A 86 10.91 -0.50 -2.72
N ILE A 87 10.03 -1.49 -2.89
CA ILE A 87 10.39 -2.91 -2.79
C ILE A 87 10.38 -3.51 -4.18
N ILE A 88 11.48 -4.16 -4.56
CA ILE A 88 11.64 -4.84 -5.84
C ILE A 88 11.91 -6.32 -5.57
N TRP A 89 11.06 -7.20 -6.10
CA TRP A 89 11.25 -8.64 -6.16
C TRP A 89 11.87 -9.06 -7.50
N GLY A 90 12.64 -10.16 -7.45
CA GLY A 90 13.41 -10.70 -8.56
C GLY A 90 14.89 -10.38 -8.42
N ARG A 91 15.77 -11.31 -8.79
CA ARG A 91 17.24 -11.07 -8.80
C ARG A 91 17.58 -10.11 -9.95
N LYS A 92 18.51 -9.18 -9.70
CA LYS A 92 19.10 -8.37 -10.78
C LYS A 92 19.70 -9.28 -11.86
N GLY A 93 19.45 -8.94 -13.12
CA GLY A 93 19.76 -9.76 -14.29
C GLY A 93 18.66 -10.75 -14.69
N GLU A 94 17.66 -10.98 -13.83
CA GLU A 94 16.57 -11.94 -14.04
C GLU A 94 15.18 -11.33 -13.77
N SER A 95 15.10 -10.04 -13.39
CA SER A 95 13.86 -9.41 -12.92
C SER A 95 13.00 -8.79 -14.04
N ALA A 96 13.41 -8.93 -15.29
CA ALA A 96 12.67 -8.40 -16.43
C ALA A 96 11.37 -9.18 -16.71
N GLY A 97 10.37 -8.49 -17.24
CA GLY A 97 9.09 -9.10 -17.59
C GLY A 97 8.39 -9.72 -16.38
N ALA A 98 8.03 -11.00 -16.47
CA ALA A 98 7.40 -11.74 -15.39
C ALA A 98 8.38 -12.22 -14.30
N GLY A 99 9.70 -12.01 -14.48
CA GLY A 99 10.73 -12.45 -13.54
C GLY A 99 10.90 -11.55 -12.31
N GLY A 100 10.22 -10.41 -12.28
CA GLY A 100 10.26 -9.47 -11.16
C GLY A 100 8.92 -8.82 -10.87
N HIS A 101 8.84 -8.16 -9.72
CA HIS A 101 7.66 -7.43 -9.28
C HIS A 101 8.06 -6.25 -8.40
N THR A 102 7.25 -5.21 -8.30
CA THR A 102 7.62 -4.03 -7.50
C THR A 102 6.40 -3.27 -6.99
N GLY A 103 6.60 -2.55 -5.88
CA GLY A 103 5.58 -1.75 -5.21
C GLY A 103 6.20 -0.74 -4.24
N ILE A 104 5.36 0.12 -3.68
CA ILE A 104 5.75 1.16 -2.71
C ILE A 104 5.06 0.84 -1.38
N ALA A 105 5.81 0.77 -0.28
CA ALA A 105 5.23 0.68 1.06
C ALA A 105 4.35 1.90 1.34
N VAL A 106 3.18 1.66 1.91
CA VAL A 106 2.24 2.71 2.34
C VAL A 106 2.18 2.86 3.85
N ASP A 107 2.79 1.91 4.56
CA ASP A 107 2.97 1.88 6.01
C ASP A 107 4.08 0.86 6.34
N GLY A 108 4.20 0.45 7.61
CA GLY A 108 5.21 -0.50 8.07
C GLY A 108 4.97 -1.97 7.71
N GLN A 109 3.92 -2.30 6.96
CA GLN A 109 3.53 -3.68 6.69
C GLN A 109 2.84 -3.90 5.32
N ASN A 110 2.17 -2.89 4.79
CA ASN A 110 1.43 -2.91 3.54
C ASN A 110 2.14 -2.12 2.45
N TRP A 111 1.88 -2.51 1.22
CA TRP A 111 2.38 -1.83 0.03
C TRP A 111 1.28 -1.65 -1.02
N ILE A 112 1.46 -0.67 -1.89
CA ILE A 112 0.66 -0.45 -3.09
C ILE A 112 1.41 -1.00 -4.31
N GLU A 113 0.73 -1.84 -5.08
CA GLU A 113 1.26 -2.55 -6.24
C GLU A 113 0.24 -2.53 -7.40
N CYS A 114 0.70 -2.59 -8.65
CA CYS A 114 -0.15 -2.95 -9.78
C CYS A 114 0.17 -4.40 -10.18
N THR A 115 -0.82 -5.29 -10.13
CA THR A 115 -0.60 -6.74 -10.26
C THR A 115 -1.70 -7.42 -11.07
N ALA A 116 -1.34 -8.47 -11.81
CA ALA A 116 -2.28 -9.36 -12.50
C ALA A 116 -3.04 -10.30 -11.53
N TRP A 117 -2.75 -10.23 -10.22
CA TRP A 117 -3.37 -11.11 -9.24
C TRP A 117 -4.85 -10.76 -9.03
N SER A 118 -5.73 -11.68 -9.46
CA SER A 118 -7.18 -11.51 -9.37
C SER A 118 -7.74 -11.56 -7.94
N GLY A 119 -6.98 -12.08 -6.98
CA GLY A 119 -7.38 -12.13 -5.57
C GLY A 119 -7.29 -10.79 -4.84
N GLY A 120 -6.79 -9.73 -5.50
CA GLY A 120 -6.67 -8.38 -4.93
C GLY A 120 -7.91 -7.48 -5.09
N GLY A 121 -9.04 -8.03 -5.54
CA GLY A 121 -10.31 -7.29 -5.62
C GLY A 121 -10.55 -6.49 -6.92
N ASN A 122 -9.62 -6.52 -7.89
CA ASN A 122 -9.77 -5.86 -9.20
C ASN A 122 -10.31 -6.78 -10.32
N GLY A 123 -10.86 -7.95 -9.97
CA GLY A 123 -11.37 -8.91 -10.95
C GLY A 123 -10.26 -9.65 -11.71
N ALA A 124 -10.63 -10.36 -12.77
CA ALA A 124 -9.74 -11.28 -13.49
C ALA A 124 -8.54 -10.59 -14.18
N GLU A 125 -8.66 -9.30 -14.48
CA GLU A 125 -7.63 -8.51 -15.16
C GLU A 125 -6.61 -7.89 -14.19
N GLY A 126 -6.83 -7.99 -12.88
CA GLY A 126 -5.98 -7.36 -11.88
C GLY A 126 -5.99 -5.83 -11.97
N GLY A 127 -5.02 -5.18 -11.34
CA GLY A 127 -4.94 -3.71 -11.28
C GLY A 127 -4.17 -3.22 -10.06
N VAL A 128 -4.42 -1.97 -9.65
CA VAL A 128 -3.79 -1.38 -8.46
C VAL A 128 -4.48 -1.84 -7.18
N ILE A 129 -3.70 -2.39 -6.24
CA ILE A 129 -4.19 -2.88 -4.95
C ILE A 129 -3.27 -2.42 -3.82
N ILE A 130 -3.81 -2.42 -2.60
CA ILE A 130 -3.01 -2.38 -1.37
C ILE A 130 -3.12 -3.74 -0.71
N SER A 131 -1.99 -4.29 -0.28
CA SER A 131 -1.92 -5.63 0.28
C SER A 131 -0.82 -5.71 1.34
N ASN A 132 -0.92 -6.69 2.23
CA ASN A 132 0.17 -7.00 3.17
C ASN A 132 1.37 -7.55 2.39
N HIS A 133 2.54 -6.91 2.53
CA HIS A 133 3.72 -7.27 1.75
C HIS A 133 4.18 -8.71 2.02
N ASP A 134 4.34 -9.09 3.29
CA ASP A 134 4.93 -10.39 3.65
C ASP A 134 4.03 -11.56 3.25
N SER A 135 2.71 -11.36 3.35
CA SER A 135 1.72 -12.32 2.86
C SER A 135 1.81 -12.51 1.35
N ARG A 136 1.96 -11.42 0.59
CA ARG A 136 2.14 -11.49 -0.87
C ARG A 136 3.49 -12.10 -1.23
N TRP A 137 4.55 -11.76 -0.51
CA TRP A 137 5.89 -12.30 -0.70
C TRP A 137 5.91 -13.81 -0.49
N ALA A 138 5.30 -14.30 0.59
CA ALA A 138 5.16 -15.73 0.86
C ALA A 138 4.31 -16.46 -0.20
N MET A 139 3.19 -15.86 -0.63
CA MET A 139 2.33 -16.44 -1.67
C MET A 139 3.05 -16.55 -3.02
N ASN A 140 3.99 -15.65 -3.30
CA ASN A 140 4.81 -15.65 -4.51
C ASN A 140 6.07 -16.54 -4.38
N GLY A 141 6.17 -17.36 -3.34
CA GLY A 141 7.27 -18.32 -3.15
C GLY A 141 8.55 -17.70 -2.59
N CYS A 142 8.42 -16.61 -1.83
CA CYS A 142 9.52 -15.89 -1.20
C CYS A 142 10.63 -15.48 -2.19
N PRO A 143 10.31 -14.73 -3.26
CA PRO A 143 11.29 -14.32 -4.26
C PRO A 143 12.41 -13.47 -3.63
N TYR A 144 13.59 -13.49 -4.25
CA TYR A 144 14.68 -12.59 -3.88
C TYR A 144 14.21 -11.13 -3.96
N PHE A 145 14.63 -10.27 -3.03
CA PHE A 145 14.15 -8.89 -3.01
C PHE A 145 15.23 -7.86 -2.67
N TYR A 146 14.92 -6.61 -3.01
CA TYR A 146 15.69 -5.42 -2.71
C TYR A 146 14.75 -4.34 -2.16
N VAL A 147 15.24 -3.54 -1.22
CA VAL A 147 14.48 -2.42 -0.63
C VAL A 147 15.27 -1.14 -0.77
N TYR A 148 14.61 -0.11 -1.32
CA TYR A 148 15.18 1.20 -1.55
C TYR A 148 14.43 2.27 -0.78
N ARG A 149 15.16 3.18 -0.13
CA ARG A 149 14.58 4.29 0.63
C ARG A 149 15.22 5.60 0.22
N SER A 150 14.39 6.62 0.00
CA SER A 150 14.85 8.00 -0.28
C SER A 150 15.78 8.48 0.84
N GLN A 151 16.89 9.12 0.47
CA GLN A 151 17.82 9.75 1.42
C GLN A 151 17.56 11.25 1.62
N GLN A 152 16.54 11.82 0.97
CA GLN A 152 16.18 13.20 1.24
C GLN A 152 15.37 13.28 2.54
N ASN A 153 15.90 14.02 3.50
CA ASN A 153 15.21 14.32 4.76
C ASN A 153 13.77 14.70 4.46
N SER A 154 12.82 13.98 5.05
CA SER A 154 11.45 14.42 5.20
C SER A 154 11.49 15.75 5.93
N SER A 155 11.50 16.86 5.19
CA SER A 155 11.13 18.16 5.75
C SER A 155 9.64 18.06 6.03
N THR A 156 9.29 17.49 7.18
CA THR A 156 8.05 17.82 7.87
C THR A 156 8.04 19.34 7.98
N SER A 157 7.23 19.97 7.14
CA SER A 157 6.87 21.37 7.28
C SER A 157 5.96 21.49 8.50
N ASP A 158 6.53 21.37 9.69
CA ASP A 158 5.99 21.99 10.89
C ASP A 158 6.22 23.50 10.75
N GLN A 159 5.20 24.23 10.35
CA GLN A 159 4.82 25.52 10.96
C GLN A 159 3.39 25.87 10.53
N THR A 160 2.43 25.66 11.44
CA THR A 160 1.49 26.74 11.73
C THR A 160 1.19 26.72 13.22
N GLN A 161 1.80 27.68 13.91
CA GLN A 161 1.57 27.94 15.32
C GLN A 161 0.26 28.74 15.44
N THR A 162 -0.79 28.11 15.97
CA THR A 162 -1.89 28.83 16.63
C THR A 162 -2.10 28.20 18.00
N ASN A 163 -1.66 28.91 19.03
CA ASN A 163 -1.99 28.61 20.42
C ASN A 163 -3.50 28.66 20.61
N SER A 164 -4.10 27.56 21.05
CA SER A 164 -5.12 27.54 22.11
C SER A 164 -5.45 26.09 22.47
N ASN A 165 -5.21 25.76 23.74
CA ASN A 165 -5.80 24.70 24.54
C ASN A 165 -6.72 23.71 23.81
N ASN A 166 -6.31 22.44 23.73
CA ASN A 166 -7.09 21.30 24.21
C ASN A 166 -6.31 19.98 24.02
N LYS A 167 -6.44 19.12 25.04
CA LYS A 167 -6.05 17.70 25.18
C LYS A 167 -5.33 17.05 23.99
N GLU A 168 -4.19 16.42 24.32
CA GLU A 168 -3.62 15.28 23.60
C GLU A 168 -4.73 14.39 23.03
N SER A 169 -4.90 14.41 21.71
CA SER A 169 -5.61 13.39 20.97
C SER A 169 -4.55 12.53 20.30
N GLU A 170 -4.27 11.40 20.95
CA GLU A 170 -3.60 10.27 20.36
C GLU A 170 -4.29 9.96 19.02
N GLU A 171 -3.57 10.06 17.90
CA GLU A 171 -4.00 9.50 16.63
C GLU A 171 -3.90 7.97 16.74
N GLU A 172 -4.83 7.36 17.49
CA GLU A 172 -4.98 5.92 17.58
C GLU A 172 -5.39 5.37 16.21
N GLU A 173 -4.62 4.41 15.70
CA GLU A 173 -4.98 3.55 14.57
C GLU A 173 -6.46 3.18 14.62
N ILE A 174 -7.22 3.54 13.57
CA ILE A 174 -8.69 3.47 13.55
C ILE A 174 -9.13 2.04 13.26
N MET A 175 -8.78 1.12 14.17
CA MET A 175 -9.35 -0.21 14.23
C MET A 175 -10.29 -0.35 15.42
N PHE A 176 -11.55 -0.66 15.13
CA PHE A 176 -12.57 -0.95 16.13
C PHE A 176 -13.52 -2.03 15.61
N PHE A 177 -14.28 -2.63 16.50
CA PHE A 177 -15.27 -3.65 16.16
C PHE A 177 -16.68 -3.07 16.15
N VAL A 178 -17.51 -3.58 15.26
CA VAL A 178 -18.96 -3.36 15.29
C VAL A 178 -19.64 -4.68 15.60
N GLU A 179 -20.34 -4.72 16.72
CA GLU A 179 -21.25 -5.82 17.11
C GLU A 179 -22.67 -5.40 16.74
N THR A 180 -23.21 -5.98 15.67
CA THR A 180 -24.52 -5.58 15.19
C THR A 180 -25.64 -6.12 16.08
N VAL A 181 -26.80 -5.44 16.08
CA VAL A 181 -27.98 -5.89 16.85
C VAL A 181 -28.46 -7.28 16.38
N GLU A 182 -28.23 -7.60 15.10
CA GLU A 182 -28.51 -8.89 14.46
C GLU A 182 -27.51 -10.00 14.85
N GLY A 183 -26.52 -9.68 15.70
CA GLY A 183 -25.57 -10.64 16.24
C GLY A 183 -24.37 -10.92 15.34
N LYS A 184 -24.11 -10.09 14.32
CA LYS A 184 -22.91 -10.19 13.48
C LYS A 184 -21.79 -9.33 14.05
N VAL A 185 -20.55 -9.72 13.80
CA VAL A 185 -19.38 -8.95 14.24
C VAL A 185 -18.54 -8.58 13.03
N TYR A 186 -18.13 -7.32 12.97
CA TYR A 186 -17.29 -6.76 11.94
C TYR A 186 -16.07 -6.09 12.57
N GLN A 187 -14.91 -6.21 11.94
CA GLN A 187 -13.80 -5.29 12.20
C GLN A 187 -13.91 -4.12 11.22
N ILE A 188 -13.74 -2.91 11.73
CA ILE A 188 -13.58 -1.70 10.94
C ILE A 188 -12.12 -1.30 11.02
N ILE A 189 -11.46 -1.21 9.87
CA ILE A 189 -10.09 -0.71 9.77
C ILE A 189 -10.10 0.38 8.73
N ASN A 190 -9.72 1.60 9.12
CA ASN A 190 -9.64 2.75 8.20
C ASN A 190 -10.93 2.97 7.38
N GLY A 191 -12.07 2.76 8.02
CA GLY A 191 -13.40 2.93 7.42
C GLY A 191 -13.85 1.78 6.52
N MET A 192 -13.15 0.64 6.54
CA MET A 192 -13.54 -0.57 5.81
C MET A 192 -13.97 -1.68 6.77
N TYR A 193 -15.13 -2.30 6.51
CA TYR A 193 -15.67 -3.38 7.32
C TYR A 193 -15.31 -4.76 6.76
N SER A 194 -14.82 -5.66 7.61
CA SER A 194 -14.65 -7.09 7.29
C SER A 194 -15.48 -7.94 8.22
N TYR A 195 -16.22 -8.91 7.68
CA TYR A 195 -17.03 -9.81 8.49
C TYR A 195 -16.14 -10.78 9.29
N ILE A 196 -16.46 -10.97 10.56
CA ILE A 196 -15.82 -11.94 11.44
C ILE A 196 -16.77 -13.13 11.62
N PRO A 197 -16.56 -14.24 10.90
CA PRO A 197 -17.55 -15.32 10.81
C PRO A 197 -17.65 -16.22 12.04
N THR A 198 -16.70 -16.14 12.98
CA THR A 198 -16.68 -17.06 14.14
C THR A 198 -16.36 -16.34 15.46
N PRO A 199 -16.97 -16.77 16.59
CA PRO A 199 -16.64 -16.25 17.91
C PRO A 199 -15.17 -16.50 18.32
N ALA A 200 -14.57 -17.60 17.84
CA ALA A 200 -13.17 -17.91 18.09
C ALA A 200 -12.23 -16.88 17.43
N LEU A 201 -12.52 -16.50 16.19
CA LEU A 201 -11.76 -15.45 15.50
C LEU A 201 -11.94 -14.09 16.18
N TYR A 202 -13.17 -13.75 16.58
CA TYR A 202 -13.43 -12.51 17.32
C TYR A 202 -12.64 -12.45 18.64
N LYS A 203 -12.64 -13.54 19.42
CA LYS A 203 -11.89 -13.65 20.67
C LYS A 203 -10.39 -13.46 20.44
N ASN A 204 -9.83 -14.07 19.39
CA ASN A 204 -8.42 -13.93 19.05
C ASN A 204 -8.10 -12.49 18.66
N LEU A 205 -8.93 -11.85 17.82
CA LEU A 205 -8.74 -10.46 17.41
C LEU A 205 -8.83 -9.50 18.60
N LYS A 206 -9.78 -9.70 19.52
CA LYS A 206 -9.87 -8.90 20.75
C LYS A 206 -8.67 -9.10 21.68
N ALA A 207 -8.08 -10.29 21.72
CA ALA A 207 -6.87 -10.56 22.48
C ALA A 207 -5.63 -9.89 21.84
N THR A 208 -5.54 -9.91 20.51
CA THR A 208 -4.48 -9.26 19.75
C THR A 208 -4.57 -7.73 19.83
N PHE A 209 -5.78 -7.18 19.89
CA PHE A 209 -6.05 -5.75 19.92
C PHE A 209 -6.91 -5.37 21.14
N PRO A 210 -6.33 -5.43 22.36
CA PRO A 210 -7.08 -5.26 23.60
C PRO A 210 -7.68 -3.85 23.77
N ASN A 211 -7.09 -2.84 23.11
CA ASN A 211 -7.53 -1.44 23.18
C ASN A 211 -8.56 -1.08 22.11
N ALA A 212 -8.79 -1.94 21.11
CA ALA A 212 -9.76 -1.69 20.06
C ALA A 212 -11.20 -1.68 20.61
N LYS A 213 -11.88 -0.55 20.43
CA LYS A 213 -13.25 -0.33 20.93
C LYS A 213 -14.24 -1.26 20.24
N ALA A 214 -15.36 -1.56 20.89
CA ALA A 214 -16.50 -2.25 20.27
C ALA A 214 -17.74 -1.36 20.35
N ILE A 215 -18.41 -1.17 19.22
CA ILE A 215 -19.57 -0.30 19.08
C ILE A 215 -20.78 -1.16 18.68
N LYS A 216 -21.97 -0.81 19.18
CA LYS A 216 -23.23 -1.46 18.80
C LYS A 216 -24.06 -0.56 17.90
N MET A 217 -24.54 -1.10 16.79
CA MET A 217 -25.42 -0.43 15.81
C MET A 217 -26.10 -1.47 14.91
N TYR A 218 -27.06 -1.08 14.06
CA TYR A 218 -27.63 -1.99 13.06
C TYR A 218 -26.66 -2.24 11.90
N GLU A 219 -26.76 -3.39 11.24
CA GLU A 219 -25.91 -3.71 10.09
C GLU A 219 -26.11 -2.72 8.92
N GLU A 220 -27.34 -2.28 8.69
CA GLU A 220 -27.67 -1.29 7.65
C GLU A 220 -27.02 0.08 7.90
N GLU A 221 -26.96 0.50 9.16
CA GLU A 221 -26.28 1.75 9.57
C GLU A 221 -24.77 1.61 9.33
N MET A 222 -24.18 0.49 9.75
CA MET A 222 -22.76 0.19 9.57
C MET A 222 -22.37 0.19 8.09
N THR A 223 -23.13 -0.49 7.23
CA THR A 223 -22.83 -0.57 5.78
C THR A 223 -23.03 0.74 5.04
N THR A 224 -23.80 1.67 5.60
CA THR A 224 -23.93 3.04 5.08
C THR A 224 -22.74 3.92 5.49
N MET A 225 -22.19 3.69 6.69
CA MET A 225 -21.07 4.47 7.23
C MET A 225 -19.70 3.96 6.77
N TYR A 226 -19.56 2.66 6.47
CA TYR A 226 -18.28 2.01 6.20
C TYR A 226 -18.32 1.19 4.91
N ARG A 227 -17.17 1.09 4.23
CA ARG A 227 -17.07 0.37 2.95
C ARG A 227 -16.78 -1.11 3.16
N LYS A 228 -17.41 -2.00 2.39
CA LYS A 228 -17.10 -3.44 2.48
C LYS A 228 -15.64 -3.69 2.10
N ASN A 229 -14.92 -4.41 2.94
CA ASN A 229 -13.67 -5.04 2.55
C ASN A 229 -14.02 -6.25 1.69
N VAL A 230 -13.81 -6.13 0.38
CA VAL A 230 -14.25 -7.10 -0.64
C VAL A 230 -13.22 -8.19 -0.80
#